data_AF-A0A031JUI7-F1
#
_entry.id   AF-A0A031JUI7-F1
#
_cell.length_a   1.000
_cell.length_b   1.000
_cell.length_c   1.000
_cell.angle_alpha   90.00
_cell.angle_beta   90.00
_cell.angle_gamma   90.00
#
_symmetry.space_group_name_H-M   'P 1'
#
loop_
_entity.id
_entity.type
_entity.pdbx_description
1 polymer ?
#
loop_
_entity_poly.entity_id
_entity_poly.type
_entity_poly.pdbx_seq_one_letter_code
_entity_poly.pdbx_strand_id
1 'polypeptide(L)'
;MSIADALRGAGAKPAGKRPYFLDAKVERVLAITMSIAQELAVSRQRTDTLERLLLEKGVLSQGEIDAFVPDRAAATERALWNQEYIARILRIVQQENEAVGRPDDIASEDVAVEVGAAS
;
A
#
# COMPACT_ATOMS: atom_id res chain seq x y z
N MET A 1 -3.32 0.76 21.85
CA MET A 1 -3.09 0.00 20.61
C MET A 1 -1.77 0.49 20.03
N SER A 2 -0.78 -0.40 19.82
CA SER A 2 0.52 0.01 19.28
C SER A 2 0.42 0.30 17.78
N ILE A 3 1.28 1.17 17.24
CA ILE A 3 1.41 1.38 15.79
C ILE A 3 1.70 0.05 15.07
N ALA A 4 2.45 -0.85 15.72
CA ALA A 4 2.70 -2.20 15.23
C ALA A 4 1.42 -3.05 15.13
N ASP A 5 0.44 -2.85 16.02
CA ASP A 5 -0.86 -3.54 15.96
C ASP A 5 -1.74 -2.97 14.85
N ALA A 6 -1.74 -1.64 14.68
CA ALA A 6 -2.47 -0.97 13.61
C ALA A 6 -1.96 -1.38 12.23
N LEU A 7 -0.63 -1.50 12.06
CA LEU A 7 -0.02 -1.97 10.81
C LEU A 7 -0.32 -3.45 10.51
N ARG A 8 -0.42 -4.30 11.54
CA ARG A 8 -0.86 -5.70 11.39
C ARG A 8 -2.33 -5.81 10.96
N GLY A 9 -3.19 -4.95 11.49
CA GLY A 9 -4.62 -4.93 11.14
C GLY A 9 -4.94 -4.27 9.79
N ALA A 10 -4.16 -3.27 9.37
CA ALA A 10 -4.38 -2.55 8.11
C ALA A 10 -4.27 -3.43 6.85
N GLY A 11 -3.59 -4.57 6.94
CA GLY A 11 -3.43 -5.55 5.86
C GLY A 11 -4.24 -6.84 6.06
N ALA A 12 -5.16 -6.88 7.02
CA ALA A 12 -5.98 -8.05 7.28
C ALA A 12 -6.89 -8.36 6.09
N LYS A 13 -7.02 -9.65 5.77
CA LYS A 13 -7.92 -10.15 4.73
C LYS A 13 -9.36 -9.75 5.09
N PRO A 14 -10.13 -9.12 4.18
CA PRO A 14 -11.55 -8.86 4.42
C PRO A 14 -12.27 -10.19 4.67
N ALA A 15 -13.25 -10.20 5.59
CA ALA A 15 -13.92 -11.42 6.01
C ALA A 15 -14.78 -12.08 4.90
N GLY A 16 -15.20 -11.33 3.86
CA GLY A 16 -16.03 -11.83 2.76
C GLY A 16 -15.28 -12.05 1.44
N LYS A 17 -15.88 -12.80 0.50
CA LYS A 17 -15.41 -12.88 -0.89
C LYS A 17 -15.41 -11.47 -1.49
N ARG A 18 -14.31 -11.07 -2.13
CA ARG A 18 -14.19 -9.75 -2.75
C ARG A 18 -15.10 -9.73 -3.99
N PRO A 19 -16.12 -8.85 -4.06
CA PRO A 19 -16.93 -8.72 -5.26
C PRO A 19 -16.07 -8.14 -6.37
N TYR A 20 -16.07 -8.78 -7.54
CA TYR A 20 -15.41 -8.30 -8.73
C TYR A 20 -16.45 -7.76 -9.71
N PHE A 21 -16.22 -6.56 -10.22
CA PHE A 21 -17.03 -5.91 -11.26
C PHE A 21 -16.44 -6.14 -12.66
N LEU A 22 -15.14 -6.47 -12.75
CA LEU A 22 -14.44 -6.83 -13.98
C LEU A 22 -13.89 -8.27 -13.88
N ASP A 23 -13.13 -8.70 -14.91
CA ASP A 23 -12.27 -9.87 -14.76
C ASP A 23 -11.30 -9.65 -13.58
N ALA A 24 -11.12 -10.69 -12.75
CA ALA A 24 -10.37 -10.59 -11.51
C ALA A 24 -8.91 -10.14 -11.72
N LYS A 25 -8.28 -10.49 -12.85
CA LYS A 25 -6.91 -10.05 -13.16
C LYS A 25 -6.88 -8.56 -13.53
N VAL A 26 -7.88 -8.09 -14.27
CA VAL A 26 -8.01 -6.68 -14.67
C VAL A 26 -8.28 -5.79 -13.45
N GLU A 27 -9.20 -6.21 -12.59
CA GLU A 27 -9.55 -5.47 -11.38
C GLU A 27 -8.38 -5.40 -10.39
N ARG A 28 -7.56 -6.46 -10.31
CA ARG A 28 -6.33 -6.46 -9.53
C ARG A 28 -5.32 -5.42 -10.03
N VAL A 29 -5.08 -5.37 -11.34
CA VAL A 29 -4.18 -4.37 -11.92
C VAL A 29 -4.72 -2.96 -11.70
N LEU A 30 -6.04 -2.76 -11.86
CA LEU A 30 -6.68 -1.47 -11.60
C LEU A 30 -6.53 -1.05 -10.14
N ALA A 31 -6.78 -1.96 -9.18
CA ALA A 31 -6.63 -1.69 -7.76
C ALA A 31 -5.19 -1.31 -7.38
N ILE A 32 -4.19 -2.06 -7.90
CA ILE A 32 -2.78 -1.74 -7.73
C ILE A 32 -2.47 -0.35 -8.29
N THR A 33 -2.92 -0.08 -9.51
CA THR A 33 -2.66 1.19 -10.21
C THR A 33 -3.28 2.37 -9.46
N MET A 34 -4.50 2.24 -8.96
CA MET A 34 -5.16 3.30 -8.18
C MET A 34 -4.49 3.53 -6.83
N SER A 35 -4.04 2.47 -6.14
CA SER A 35 -3.26 2.60 -4.91
C SER A 35 -1.99 3.42 -5.16
N ILE A 36 -1.24 3.09 -6.21
CA ILE A 36 -0.03 3.83 -6.59
C ILE A 36 -0.36 5.27 -6.96
N ALA A 37 -1.40 5.49 -7.77
CA ALA A 37 -1.79 6.83 -8.21
C ALA A 37 -2.13 7.74 -7.03
N GLN A 38 -2.86 7.22 -6.04
CA GLN A 38 -3.20 7.98 -4.84
C GLN A 38 -1.97 8.29 -3.98
N GLU A 39 -1.11 7.30 -3.73
CA GLU A 39 0.14 7.52 -2.96
C GLU A 39 1.09 8.49 -3.68
N LEU A 40 1.18 8.42 -5.01
CA LEU A 40 1.99 9.33 -5.83
C LEU A 40 1.45 10.77 -5.79
N ALA A 41 0.13 10.95 -5.90
CA ALA A 41 -0.49 12.27 -5.85
C ALA A 41 -0.22 12.97 -4.51
N VAL A 42 -0.41 12.26 -3.39
CA VAL A 42 -0.13 12.79 -2.05
C VAL A 42 1.35 13.09 -1.86
N SER A 43 2.23 12.19 -2.33
CA SER A 43 3.68 12.38 -2.21
C SER A 43 4.18 13.59 -3.01
N ARG A 44 3.64 13.82 -4.23
CA ARG A 44 3.96 15.00 -5.04
C ARG A 44 3.51 16.30 -4.36
N GLN A 45 2.29 16.34 -3.83
CA GLN A 45 1.77 17.51 -3.11
C GLN A 45 2.59 17.82 -1.87
N ARG A 46 2.96 16.79 -1.10
CA ARG A 46 3.81 16.94 0.09
C ARG A 46 5.20 17.46 -0.28
N THR A 47 5.78 16.96 -1.37
CA THR A 47 7.10 17.40 -1.86
C THR A 47 7.08 18.86 -2.29
N ASP A 48 6.09 19.28 -3.09
CA ASP A 48 5.91 20.69 -3.49
C ASP A 48 5.73 21.60 -2.26
N THR A 49 4.93 21.17 -1.28
CA THR A 49 4.73 21.93 -0.03
C THR A 49 6.04 22.09 0.75
N LEU A 50 6.82 21.01 0.89
CA LEU A 50 8.10 21.04 1.59
C LEU A 50 9.09 21.97 0.89
N GLU A 51 9.20 21.88 -0.44
CA GLU A 51 10.10 22.74 -1.21
C GLU A 51 9.74 24.22 -1.07
N ARG A 52 8.45 24.57 -1.23
CA ARG A 52 7.98 25.95 -1.05
C ARG A 52 8.28 26.50 0.35
N LEU A 53 8.03 25.70 1.39
CA LEU A 53 8.28 26.11 2.77
C LEU A 53 9.78 26.28 3.06
N LEU A 54 10.63 25.44 2.48
CA LEU A 54 12.08 25.54 2.65
C LEU A 54 12.66 26.73 1.89
N LEU A 55 12.16 27.03 0.69
CA LEU A 55 12.49 28.23 -0.06
C LEU A 55 12.05 29.51 0.66
N GLU A 56 10.81 29.55 1.16
CA GLU A 56 10.26 30.68 1.93
C GLU A 56 11.11 30.97 3.18
N LYS A 57 11.60 29.91 3.83
CA LYS A 57 12.48 30.01 5.01
C LYS A 57 13.95 30.27 4.67
N GLY A 58 14.32 30.32 3.39
CA GLY A 58 15.71 30.49 2.94
C GLY A 58 16.64 29.35 3.32
N VAL A 59 16.10 28.13 3.53
CA VAL A 59 16.89 26.93 3.88
C VAL A 59 17.52 26.31 2.64
N LEU A 60 16.84 26.38 1.51
CA LEU A 60 17.30 25.88 0.22
C LEU A 60 17.28 27.00 -0.82
N SER A 61 18.05 26.83 -1.90
CA SER A 61 17.97 27.64 -3.11
C SER A 61 17.09 26.97 -4.16
N GLN A 62 16.55 27.77 -5.10
CA GLN A 62 15.74 27.23 -6.19
C GLN A 62 16.55 26.26 -7.07
N GLY A 63 16.00 25.08 -7.37
CA GLY A 63 16.66 24.03 -8.14
C GLY A 63 17.68 23.20 -7.35
N GLU A 64 17.88 23.47 -6.06
CA GLU A 64 18.80 22.71 -5.21
C GLU A 64 18.34 21.26 -5.02
N ILE A 65 17.02 21.03 -4.93
CA ILE A 65 16.44 19.69 -4.87
C ILE A 65 16.70 18.91 -6.17
N ASP A 66 16.53 19.55 -7.34
CA ASP A 66 16.76 18.90 -8.65
C ASP A 66 18.24 18.57 -8.89
N ALA A 67 19.14 19.39 -8.34
CA ALA A 67 20.59 19.18 -8.42
C ALA A 67 21.13 18.22 -7.36
N PHE A 68 20.31 17.80 -6.39
CA PHE A 68 20.76 17.01 -5.25
C PHE A 68 21.26 15.62 -5.68
N VAL A 69 22.52 15.32 -5.35
CA VAL A 69 23.11 13.99 -5.54
C VAL A 69 23.16 13.28 -4.18
N PRO A 70 22.42 12.17 -3.98
CA PRO A 70 22.45 11.44 -2.72
C PRO A 70 23.83 10.82 -2.50
N ASP A 71 24.29 10.86 -1.26
CA ASP A 71 25.43 10.06 -0.84
C ASP A 71 25.07 8.56 -0.74
N ARG A 72 26.06 7.72 -0.42
CA ARG A 72 25.82 6.26 -0.31
C ARG A 72 24.82 5.90 0.79
N ALA A 73 24.80 6.64 1.89
CA ALA A 73 23.90 6.33 3.01
C ALA A 73 22.45 6.63 2.58
N ALA A 74 22.20 7.82 2.05
CA ALA A 74 20.90 8.22 1.52
C ALA A 74 20.43 7.30 0.38
N ALA A 75 21.33 6.87 -0.51
CA ALA A 75 21.01 5.92 -1.57
C ALA A 75 20.59 4.55 -1.01
N THR A 76 21.26 4.07 0.04
CA THR A 76 20.95 2.80 0.69
C THR A 76 19.60 2.85 1.41
N GLU A 77 19.33 3.94 2.15
CA GLU A 77 18.04 4.17 2.80
C GLU A 77 16.90 4.21 1.79
N ARG A 78 17.08 4.92 0.67
CA ARG A 78 16.10 4.96 -0.43
C ARG A 78 15.85 3.57 -1.03
N ALA A 79 16.88 2.74 -1.16
CA ALA A 79 16.72 1.38 -1.65
C ALA A 79 15.87 0.52 -0.72
N LEU A 80 16.08 0.62 0.61
CA LEU A 80 15.26 -0.07 1.60
C LEU A 80 13.81 0.42 1.59
N TRP A 81 13.59 1.73 1.55
CA TRP A 81 12.24 2.30 1.44
C TRP A 81 11.52 1.85 0.17
N ASN A 82 12.23 1.74 -0.96
CA ASN A 82 11.65 1.25 -2.20
C ASN A 82 11.21 -0.22 -2.08
N GLN A 83 12.00 -1.07 -1.41
CA GLN A 83 11.62 -2.46 -1.14
C GLN A 83 10.35 -2.55 -0.28
N GLU A 84 10.25 -1.75 0.79
CA GLU A 84 9.05 -1.69 1.63
C GLU A 84 7.83 -1.19 0.85
N TYR A 85 8.01 -0.18 0.00
CA TYR A 85 6.96 0.38 -0.86
C TYR A 85 6.43 -0.67 -1.85
N ILE A 86 7.32 -1.39 -2.53
CA ILE A 86 6.95 -2.48 -3.43
C ILE A 86 6.19 -3.57 -2.66
N ALA A 87 6.65 -3.96 -1.47
CA ALA A 87 5.98 -4.97 -0.66
C ALA A 87 4.55 -4.55 -0.28
N ARG A 88 4.33 -3.27 0.02
CA ARG A 88 3.00 -2.71 0.32
C ARG A 88 2.07 -2.77 -0.89
N ILE A 89 2.55 -2.34 -2.05
CA ILE A 89 1.77 -2.36 -3.31
C ILE A 89 1.41 -3.80 -3.71
N LEU A 90 2.35 -4.74 -3.56
CA LEU A 90 2.16 -6.13 -3.93
C LEU A 90 1.43 -6.96 -2.87
N ARG A 91 0.96 -6.35 -1.77
CA ARG A 91 0.23 -7.06 -0.72
C ARG A 91 -1.00 -7.80 -1.25
N ILE A 92 -1.71 -7.25 -2.22
CA ILE A 92 -2.87 -7.91 -2.84
C ILE A 92 -2.50 -9.26 -3.48
N VAL A 93 -1.33 -9.34 -4.12
CA VAL A 93 -0.83 -10.59 -4.73
C VAL A 93 -0.44 -11.60 -3.66
N GLN A 94 0.18 -11.13 -2.56
CA GLN A 94 0.48 -12.01 -1.42
C GLN A 94 -0.80 -12.57 -0.78
N GLN A 95 -1.82 -11.73 -0.55
CA GLN A 95 -3.09 -12.16 0.04
C GLN A 95 -3.78 -13.25 -0.77
N GLU A 96 -3.71 -13.16 -2.10
CA GLU A 96 -4.28 -14.17 -2.99
C GLU A 96 -3.49 -15.48 -2.97
N ASN A 97 -2.16 -15.41 -2.98
CA ASN A 97 -1.32 -16.61 -2.85
C ASN A 97 -1.53 -17.31 -1.49
N GLU A 98 -1.65 -16.55 -0.40
CA GLU A 98 -1.98 -17.06 0.93
C GLU A 98 -3.35 -17.77 0.96
N ALA A 99 -4.34 -17.23 0.23
CA ALA A 99 -5.67 -17.83 0.10
C ALA A 99 -5.66 -19.15 -0.70
N VAL A 100 -4.78 -19.29 -1.69
CA VAL A 100 -4.62 -20.54 -2.45
C VAL A 100 -3.92 -21.61 -1.59
N GLY A 101 -3.03 -21.22 -0.67
CA GLY A 101 -2.28 -22.13 0.20
C GLY A 101 -3.00 -22.60 1.47
N ARG A 102 -4.23 -22.14 1.74
CA ARG A 102 -5.04 -22.53 2.90
C ARG A 102 -6.45 -22.95 2.47
N PRO A 103 -6.67 -24.24 2.15
CA PRO A 103 -7.97 -24.74 1.70
C PRO A 103 -9.07 -24.66 2.76
N ASP A 104 -8.70 -24.63 4.05
CA ASP A 104 -9.64 -24.65 5.20
C ASP A 104 -10.06 -23.25 5.69
N ASP A 105 -9.66 -22.18 5.00
CA ASP A 105 -9.98 -20.80 5.37
C ASP A 105 -11.39 -20.45 4.86
N ILE A 106 -12.42 -20.97 5.54
CA ILE A 106 -13.83 -20.76 5.23
C ILE A 106 -14.09 -19.25 5.17
N ALA A 107 -14.60 -18.75 4.04
CA ALA A 107 -14.97 -17.34 3.93
C ALA A 107 -16.04 -17.06 5.00
N SER A 108 -16.01 -15.89 5.63
CA SER A 108 -16.97 -15.56 6.71
C SER A 108 -18.42 -15.58 6.23
N GLU A 109 -18.64 -15.47 4.92
CA GLU A 109 -19.91 -15.71 4.24
C GLU A 109 -20.34 -17.18 4.32
N ASP A 110 -19.43 -18.12 4.03
CA ASP A 110 -19.71 -19.56 4.08
C ASP A 110 -19.99 -19.99 5.54
N VAL A 111 -19.31 -19.38 6.54
CA VAL A 111 -19.63 -19.55 7.97
C VAL A 111 -21.01 -18.97 8.32
N ALA A 112 -21.35 -17.79 7.80
CA ALA A 112 -22.65 -17.16 8.06
C ALA A 112 -23.81 -17.98 7.47
N VAL A 113 -23.60 -18.60 6.30
CA VAL A 113 -24.56 -19.53 5.68
C VAL A 113 -24.70 -20.80 6.51
N GLU A 114 -23.61 -21.38 7.01
CA GLU A 114 -23.63 -22.59 7.84
C GLU A 114 -24.34 -22.38 9.18
N VAL A 115 -24.06 -21.26 9.86
CA VAL A 115 -24.72 -20.90 11.14
C VAL A 115 -26.20 -20.54 10.93
N GLY A 116 -26.53 -19.88 9.82
CA GLY A 116 -27.91 -19.56 9.44
C GLY A 116 -28.73 -20.79 9.03
N ALA A 117 -28.11 -21.84 8.51
CA ALA A 117 -28.76 -23.10 8.16
C ALA A 117 -28.94 -24.06 9.36
N ALA A 118 -28.18 -23.85 10.44
CA ALA A 118 -28.25 -24.62 11.69
C ALA A 118 -29.18 -24.01 12.76
N SER A 119 -29.89 -22.92 12.44
CA SER A 119 -30.86 -22.21 13.30
C SER A 119 -32.29 -22.43 12.83
#